data_AF-A0A846HUL0-F1
#
_entry.id   AF-A0A846HUL0-F1
#
_cell.length_a   1.000
_cell.length_b   1.000
_cell.length_c   1.000
_cell.angle_alpha   90.00
_cell.angle_beta   90.00
_cell.angle_gamma   90.00
#
_symmetry.space_group_name_H-M   'P 1'
#
loop_
_entity.id
_entity.type
_entity.pdbx_description
1 polymer ?
#
loop_
_entity_poly.entity_id
_entity_poly.type
_entity_poly.pdbx_seq_one_letter_code
_entity_poly.pdbx_strand_id
1 'polypeptide(L)'
;MSEFFNVTLDKDIILDDSVISNKTGWSSEKIQKEIIDKRITKFEELEDVDVTNKKNKQLVAYSEETGKFTTIDGIDAGEIVGAGMKQISKMGIVGSAETPRIVNIPVNTVDFKVPRVNVLRYDTENTQDLISVKNEFTNDESNDFNDNRMMTFDGKAHLETNHISDFEVIRDAESFTEYSVDVDKRLFKKIEGFETFEDGVIEKLKTKAIPFDRLLIPKGDMNLSNVDHIDYFRLTANGNNIRIVCSVDSGNTWKTFSGEKWVNVNLNVDDVRKNGMNIATFNAINDVFWNELVTTKKIRFAYLFSMDNITDIEEIDKLDLQYDGVGRWKQVKEDLYEVIYASNTLLQVECKFSGDIKINY
;
A
#
# COMPACT_ATOMS: atom_id res chain seq x y z
N MET A 1 -10.40 33.00 -42.52
CA MET A 1 -9.07 33.49 -42.11
C MET A 1 -9.27 34.28 -40.84
N SER A 2 -8.79 33.76 -39.71
CA SER A 2 -8.89 34.47 -38.42
C SER A 2 -7.75 35.48 -38.37
N GLU A 3 -8.10 36.76 -38.38
CA GLU A 3 -7.15 37.88 -38.38
C GLU A 3 -6.55 38.02 -36.97
N PHE A 4 -5.52 37.24 -36.68
CA PHE A 4 -5.03 37.18 -35.30
C PHE A 4 -4.33 38.47 -34.86
N PHE A 5 -3.71 39.26 -35.74
CA PHE A 5 -3.33 40.66 -35.48
C PHE A 5 -3.14 41.40 -36.81
N ASN A 6 -3.86 42.49 -37.04
CA ASN A 6 -3.52 43.47 -38.08
C ASN A 6 -3.23 44.80 -37.40
N VAL A 7 -1.95 45.21 -37.42
CA VAL A 7 -1.51 46.48 -36.86
C VAL A 7 -0.83 47.24 -37.99
N THR A 8 -1.59 48.07 -38.69
CA THR A 8 -1.03 49.03 -39.66
C THR A 8 -0.56 50.24 -38.86
N LEU A 9 0.75 50.37 -38.69
CA LEU A 9 1.35 51.55 -38.07
C LEU A 9 2.42 52.10 -39.01
N ASP A 10 2.20 53.31 -39.54
CA ASP A 10 3.10 54.05 -40.43
C ASP A 10 4.39 54.56 -39.72
N LYS A 11 4.81 53.94 -38.62
CA LYS A 11 6.04 54.28 -37.88
C LYS A 11 6.64 53.05 -37.19
N ASP A 12 7.97 52.97 -37.19
CA ASP A 12 8.76 51.96 -36.47
C ASP A 12 8.42 51.97 -34.98
N ILE A 13 7.92 50.84 -34.47
CA ILE A 13 7.70 50.62 -33.04
C ILE A 13 9.03 50.20 -32.43
N ILE A 14 9.69 51.12 -31.72
CA ILE A 14 10.81 50.78 -30.85
C ILE A 14 10.22 50.18 -29.57
N LEU A 15 10.47 48.89 -29.35
CA LEU A 15 10.20 48.23 -28.08
C LEU A 15 11.28 48.67 -27.08
N ASP A 16 10.90 49.54 -26.16
CA ASP A 16 11.80 50.09 -25.13
C ASP A 16 11.38 49.55 -23.76
N ASP A 17 12.10 48.55 -23.27
CA ASP A 17 11.86 47.94 -21.96
C ASP A 17 12.15 48.89 -20.77
N SER A 18 12.72 50.08 -21.02
CA SER A 18 12.93 51.09 -19.98
C SER A 18 11.73 52.02 -19.75
N VAL A 19 10.71 51.96 -20.62
CA VAL A 19 9.51 52.82 -20.54
C VAL A 19 8.32 52.02 -20.00
N ILE A 20 8.05 52.16 -18.69
CA ILE A 20 6.85 51.60 -18.04
C ILE A 20 5.77 52.68 -18.01
N SER A 21 5.05 52.85 -19.11
CA SER A 21 3.93 53.79 -19.20
C SER A 21 2.62 53.07 -19.52
N ASN A 22 1.60 53.31 -18.70
CA ASN A 22 0.26 52.76 -18.94
C ASN A 22 -0.43 53.38 -20.17
N LYS A 23 0.12 54.46 -20.74
CA LYS A 23 -0.48 55.22 -21.85
C LYS A 23 0.31 55.18 -23.16
N THR A 24 1.56 54.74 -23.15
CA THR A 24 2.43 54.82 -24.34
C THR A 24 3.43 53.66 -24.35
N GLY A 25 3.22 52.69 -25.25
CA GLY A 25 4.17 51.61 -25.52
C GLY A 25 3.74 50.21 -25.04
N TRP A 26 4.18 49.21 -25.78
CA TRP A 26 4.16 47.81 -25.39
C TRP A 26 5.53 47.48 -24.78
N SER A 27 5.61 47.23 -23.47
CA SER A 27 6.79 46.65 -22.83
C SER A 27 6.71 45.12 -22.84
N SER A 28 7.83 44.42 -22.73
CA SER A 28 7.84 42.93 -22.69
C SER A 28 6.95 42.37 -21.57
N GLU A 29 6.95 43.01 -20.40
CA GLU A 29 6.09 42.66 -19.27
C GLU A 29 4.60 42.90 -19.56
N LYS A 30 4.27 44.02 -20.22
CA LYS A 30 2.89 44.31 -20.62
C LYS A 30 2.40 43.34 -21.70
N ILE A 31 3.25 42.98 -22.67
CA ILE A 31 2.93 41.96 -23.68
C ILE A 31 2.69 40.62 -22.99
N GLN A 32 3.59 40.20 -22.08
CA GLN A 32 3.42 38.95 -21.35
C GLN A 32 2.16 38.94 -20.50
N LYS A 33 1.85 40.05 -19.83
CA LYS A 33 0.63 40.22 -19.04
C LYS A 33 -0.61 40.15 -19.92
N GLU A 34 -0.60 40.79 -21.09
CA GLU A 34 -1.73 40.73 -22.03
C GLU A 34 -1.89 39.34 -22.66
N ILE A 35 -0.78 38.62 -22.90
CA ILE A 35 -0.81 37.22 -23.35
C ILE A 35 -1.40 36.33 -22.25
N ILE A 36 -1.00 36.52 -20.98
CA ILE A 36 -1.55 35.77 -19.84
C ILE A 36 -3.03 36.10 -19.64
N ASP A 37 -3.40 37.38 -19.65
CA ASP A 37 -4.78 37.85 -19.48
C ASP A 37 -5.70 37.39 -20.63
N LYS A 38 -5.15 37.20 -21.84
CA LYS A 38 -5.89 36.64 -22.98
C LYS A 38 -5.77 35.13 -23.14
N ARG A 39 -4.92 34.46 -22.36
CA ARG A 39 -4.80 33.01 -22.38
C ARG A 39 -5.98 32.44 -21.60
N ILE A 40 -6.99 32.01 -22.34
CA ILE A 40 -8.12 31.29 -21.78
C ILE A 40 -7.59 30.03 -21.10
N THR A 41 -7.63 30.01 -19.77
CA THR A 41 -7.10 28.92 -18.92
C THR A 41 -8.21 28.00 -18.42
N LYS A 42 -9.45 28.24 -18.85
CA LYS A 42 -10.67 27.64 -18.31
C LYS A 42 -11.61 27.31 -19.47
N PHE A 43 -12.18 26.12 -19.47
CA PHE A 43 -13.08 25.66 -20.53
C PHE A 43 -14.30 26.57 -20.70
N GLU A 44 -14.70 27.27 -19.64
CA GLU A 44 -15.89 28.12 -19.57
C GLU A 44 -15.80 29.39 -20.41
N GLU A 45 -14.59 29.77 -20.85
CA GLU A 45 -14.33 30.96 -21.65
C GLU A 45 -14.20 30.62 -23.15
N LEU A 46 -14.28 29.33 -23.52
CA LEU A 46 -14.23 28.85 -24.90
C LEU A 46 -15.65 28.71 -25.48
N GLU A 47 -15.98 29.48 -26.53
CA GLU A 47 -17.31 29.48 -27.14
C GLU A 47 -17.68 28.16 -27.83
N ASP A 48 -16.67 27.38 -28.23
CA ASP A 48 -16.76 26.09 -28.88
C ASP A 48 -16.77 24.90 -27.89
N VAL A 49 -16.79 25.17 -26.58
CA VAL A 49 -16.87 24.15 -25.53
C VAL A 49 -18.17 24.29 -24.75
N ASP A 50 -18.95 23.21 -24.66
CA ASP A 50 -20.11 23.13 -23.77
C ASP A 50 -19.68 22.67 -22.36
N VAL A 51 -19.75 23.61 -21.42
CA VAL A 51 -19.32 23.43 -20.03
C VAL A 51 -20.48 23.16 -19.07
N THR A 52 -21.69 22.97 -19.59
CA THR A 52 -22.91 22.81 -18.79
C THR A 52 -22.84 21.63 -17.82
N ASN A 53 -22.09 20.58 -18.16
CA ASN A 53 -21.97 19.32 -17.40
C ASN A 53 -20.59 19.09 -16.77
N LYS A 54 -19.77 20.14 -16.58
CA LYS A 54 -18.40 20.01 -16.07
C LYS A 54 -18.34 19.38 -14.66
N LYS A 55 -17.43 18.42 -14.45
CA LYS A 55 -17.11 17.75 -13.18
C LYS A 55 -15.63 17.33 -13.15
N ASN A 56 -15.15 16.86 -12.01
CA ASN A 56 -13.80 16.30 -11.88
C ASN A 56 -13.66 14.96 -12.64
N LYS A 57 -12.51 14.74 -13.28
CA LYS A 57 -12.15 13.51 -14.03
C LYS A 57 -13.05 13.20 -15.24
N GLN A 58 -13.09 14.13 -16.19
CA GLN A 58 -13.89 14.03 -17.41
C GLN A 58 -13.03 13.96 -18.67
N LEU A 59 -13.59 13.40 -19.74
CA LEU A 59 -13.02 13.45 -21.09
C LEU A 59 -13.63 14.60 -21.88
N VAL A 60 -12.87 15.15 -22.83
CA VAL A 60 -13.36 16.15 -23.79
C VAL A 60 -13.48 15.48 -25.15
N ALA A 61 -14.67 15.54 -25.76
CA ALA A 61 -14.95 14.93 -27.04
C ALA A 61 -15.71 15.91 -27.96
N TYR A 62 -15.49 15.80 -29.26
CA TYR A 62 -16.23 16.60 -30.25
C TYR A 62 -17.60 15.97 -30.51
N SER A 63 -18.66 16.77 -30.42
CA SER A 63 -20.02 16.35 -30.78
C SER A 63 -20.38 16.87 -32.16
N GLU A 64 -20.61 15.97 -33.12
CA GLU A 64 -21.05 16.33 -34.48
C GLU A 64 -22.46 16.96 -34.47
N GLU A 65 -23.33 16.55 -33.54
CA GLU A 65 -24.71 17.05 -33.44
C GLU A 65 -24.76 18.52 -32.99
N THR A 66 -23.89 18.90 -32.05
CA THR A 66 -23.86 20.27 -31.51
C THR A 66 -22.78 21.13 -32.17
N GLY A 67 -21.87 20.53 -32.93
CA GLY A 67 -20.73 21.20 -33.57
C GLY A 67 -19.70 21.74 -32.57
N LYS A 68 -19.74 21.28 -31.31
CA LYS A 68 -18.93 21.78 -30.19
C LYS A 68 -18.20 20.64 -29.47
N PHE A 69 -17.11 20.97 -28.79
CA PHE A 69 -16.51 20.08 -27.81
C PHE A 69 -17.40 20.02 -26.57
N THR A 70 -17.68 18.82 -26.07
CA THR A 70 -18.46 18.60 -24.86
C THR A 70 -17.66 17.78 -23.86
N THR A 71 -18.08 17.84 -22.59
CA THR A 71 -17.47 17.10 -21.50
C THR A 71 -18.27 15.83 -21.22
N ILE A 72 -17.56 14.71 -21.10
CA ILE A 72 -18.14 13.40 -20.80
C ILE A 72 -17.64 12.97 -19.41
N ASP A 73 -18.56 12.56 -18.54
CA ASP A 73 -18.23 11.96 -17.25
C ASP A 73 -17.29 10.76 -17.45
N GLY A 74 -16.21 10.64 -16.67
CA GLY A 74 -15.30 9.50 -16.78
C GLY A 74 -15.97 8.15 -16.47
N ILE A 75 -17.07 8.16 -15.71
CA ILE A 75 -17.90 6.97 -15.47
C ILE A 75 -18.69 6.60 -16.73
N ASP A 76 -19.32 7.60 -17.37
CA ASP A 76 -20.12 7.43 -18.59
C ASP A 76 -19.24 7.15 -19.81
N ALA A 77 -17.99 7.62 -19.79
CA ALA A 77 -16.98 7.28 -20.78
C ALA A 77 -16.65 5.79 -20.82
N GLY A 78 -16.81 5.09 -19.69
CA GLY A 78 -16.73 3.64 -19.61
C GLY A 78 -17.81 2.92 -20.43
N GLU A 79 -18.93 3.60 -20.70
CA GLU A 79 -20.02 3.07 -21.52
C GLU A 79 -19.88 3.37 -23.01
N ILE A 80 -18.96 4.27 -23.39
CA ILE A 80 -18.66 4.62 -24.79
C ILE A 80 -17.99 3.44 -25.47
N VAL A 81 -18.59 3.01 -26.57
CA VAL A 81 -18.06 1.99 -27.46
C VAL A 81 -16.67 2.42 -27.95
N GLY A 82 -15.63 1.67 -27.56
CA GLY A 82 -14.24 1.92 -27.97
C GLY A 82 -13.38 2.74 -27.00
N ALA A 83 -13.94 3.29 -25.91
CA ALA A 83 -13.17 4.07 -24.91
C ALA A 83 -13.08 3.41 -23.52
N GLY A 84 -13.94 2.42 -23.20
CA GLY A 84 -13.95 1.73 -21.92
C GLY A 84 -14.16 0.21 -22.03
N MET A 85 -13.81 -0.53 -20.98
CA MET A 85 -14.13 -1.96 -20.86
C MET A 85 -15.48 -2.14 -20.16
N LYS A 86 -16.33 -3.00 -20.72
CA LYS A 86 -17.62 -3.38 -20.12
C LYS A 86 -17.49 -4.71 -19.39
N GLN A 87 -18.33 -4.93 -18.38
CA GLN A 87 -18.38 -6.21 -17.66
C GLN A 87 -19.82 -6.73 -17.62
N ILE A 88 -19.97 -8.03 -17.88
CA ILE A 88 -21.21 -8.75 -17.55
C ILE A 88 -20.95 -9.80 -16.46
N SER A 89 -21.95 -10.04 -15.61
CA SER A 89 -21.94 -11.10 -14.60
C SER A 89 -23.06 -12.11 -14.89
N LYS A 90 -22.75 -13.41 -14.77
CA LYS A 90 -23.74 -14.50 -14.87
C LYS A 90 -23.50 -15.50 -13.74
N MET A 91 -24.56 -15.84 -13.02
CA MET A 91 -24.51 -16.79 -11.91
C MET A 91 -24.98 -18.18 -12.36
N GLY A 92 -24.36 -19.23 -11.82
CA GLY A 92 -24.77 -20.62 -11.97
C GLY A 92 -24.79 -21.11 -13.42
N ILE A 93 -23.84 -20.67 -14.26
CA ILE A 93 -23.77 -21.18 -15.63
C ILE A 93 -23.44 -22.67 -15.61
N VAL A 94 -24.06 -23.43 -16.52
CA VAL A 94 -23.80 -24.87 -16.68
C VAL A 94 -23.26 -25.10 -18.09
N GLY A 95 -21.98 -25.45 -18.17
CA GLY A 95 -21.25 -25.72 -19.41
C GLY A 95 -20.18 -26.79 -19.22
N SER A 96 -19.80 -27.45 -20.32
CA SER A 96 -18.76 -28.48 -20.36
C SER A 96 -17.99 -28.42 -21.68
N ALA A 97 -16.90 -29.18 -21.81
CA ALA A 97 -16.14 -29.25 -23.06
C ALA A 97 -16.98 -29.78 -24.25
N GLU A 98 -17.87 -30.75 -24.00
CA GLU A 98 -18.76 -31.34 -25.02
C GLU A 98 -19.99 -30.47 -25.29
N THR A 99 -20.44 -29.73 -24.27
CA THR A 99 -21.64 -28.89 -24.32
C THR A 99 -21.35 -27.52 -23.69
N PRO A 100 -20.64 -26.63 -24.39
CA PRO A 100 -20.27 -25.33 -23.83
C PRO A 100 -21.50 -24.45 -23.63
N ARG A 101 -21.47 -23.62 -22.58
CA ARG A 101 -22.48 -22.59 -22.36
C ARG A 101 -22.13 -21.35 -23.16
N ILE A 102 -22.96 -21.01 -24.14
CA ILE A 102 -22.81 -19.80 -24.93
C ILE A 102 -23.42 -18.60 -24.20
N VAL A 103 -22.60 -17.56 -23.99
CA VAL A 103 -23.02 -16.25 -23.50
C VAL A 103 -22.97 -15.25 -24.65
N ASN A 104 -24.13 -14.77 -25.08
CA ASN A 104 -24.26 -13.77 -26.14
C ASN A 104 -24.16 -12.37 -25.55
N ILE A 105 -23.24 -11.56 -26.07
CA ILE A 105 -22.96 -10.19 -25.67
C ILE A 105 -23.18 -9.28 -26.89
N PRO A 106 -24.20 -8.41 -26.87
CA PRO A 106 -24.36 -7.40 -27.91
C PRO A 106 -23.15 -6.47 -27.92
N VAL A 107 -22.53 -6.31 -29.08
CA VAL A 107 -21.44 -5.36 -29.34
C VAL A 107 -21.83 -4.50 -30.53
N ASN A 108 -21.04 -3.48 -30.83
CA ASN A 108 -21.17 -2.73 -32.08
C ASN A 108 -19.78 -2.27 -32.49
N THR A 109 -19.08 -3.05 -33.31
CA THR A 109 -17.70 -2.79 -33.66
C THR A 109 -17.53 -2.70 -35.17
N VAL A 110 -16.81 -1.67 -35.62
CA VAL A 110 -16.48 -1.45 -37.04
C VAL A 110 -15.07 -1.92 -37.40
N ASP A 111 -14.22 -2.12 -36.38
CA ASP A 111 -12.93 -2.80 -36.47
C ASP A 111 -12.74 -3.76 -35.28
N PHE A 112 -11.78 -4.69 -35.36
CA PHE A 112 -11.54 -5.70 -34.32
C PHE A 112 -10.32 -5.37 -33.45
N LYS A 113 -9.95 -4.09 -33.34
CA LYS A 113 -8.86 -3.64 -32.46
C LYS A 113 -9.39 -3.42 -31.04
N VAL A 114 -10.03 -4.45 -30.51
CA VAL A 114 -10.74 -4.42 -29.22
C VAL A 114 -9.88 -5.03 -28.11
N PRO A 115 -10.08 -4.62 -26.84
CA PRO A 115 -9.40 -5.23 -25.71
C PRO A 115 -9.67 -6.74 -25.63
N ARG A 116 -8.73 -7.46 -25.02
CA ARG A 116 -8.88 -8.90 -24.84
C ARG A 116 -10.04 -9.22 -23.90
N VAL A 117 -10.95 -10.07 -24.34
CA VAL A 117 -12.04 -10.59 -23.51
C VAL A 117 -11.47 -11.49 -22.41
N ASN A 118 -11.73 -11.12 -21.15
CA ASN A 118 -11.27 -11.85 -19.97
C ASN A 118 -12.44 -12.47 -19.22
N VAL A 119 -12.39 -13.78 -18.97
CA VAL A 119 -13.41 -14.51 -18.23
C VAL A 119 -12.87 -14.85 -16.84
N LEU A 120 -13.60 -14.45 -15.79
CA LEU A 120 -13.34 -14.83 -14.41
C LEU A 120 -14.40 -15.83 -13.96
N ARG A 121 -14.01 -16.84 -13.19
CA ARG A 121 -14.92 -17.78 -12.50
C ARG A 121 -14.82 -17.56 -11.00
N TYR A 122 -15.95 -17.61 -10.29
CA TYR A 122 -15.95 -17.62 -8.83
C TYR A 122 -15.46 -19.00 -8.35
N ASP A 123 -14.40 -18.97 -7.54
CA ASP A 123 -13.66 -20.13 -7.06
C ASP A 123 -13.76 -20.19 -5.54
N THR A 124 -14.41 -21.23 -5.04
CA THR A 124 -14.50 -21.58 -3.62
C THR A 124 -13.63 -22.79 -3.28
N GLU A 125 -12.81 -23.29 -4.21
CA GLU A 125 -11.92 -24.41 -3.94
C GLU A 125 -10.79 -23.95 -3.00
N ASN A 126 -10.54 -24.75 -1.95
CA ASN A 126 -9.50 -24.49 -0.95
C ASN A 126 -9.67 -23.13 -0.24
N THR A 127 -10.89 -22.78 0.15
CA THR A 127 -11.17 -21.57 0.96
C THR A 127 -11.44 -21.89 2.42
N GLN A 128 -11.10 -23.09 2.88
CA GLN A 128 -11.27 -23.52 4.27
C GLN A 128 -9.91 -23.92 4.84
N ASP A 129 -9.72 -23.74 6.14
CA ASP A 129 -8.50 -24.14 6.88
C ASP A 129 -7.19 -23.62 6.24
N LEU A 130 -7.20 -22.40 5.72
CA LEU A 130 -6.03 -21.80 5.09
C LEU A 130 -5.04 -21.32 6.15
N ILE A 131 -3.79 -21.80 6.08
CA ILE A 131 -2.70 -21.28 6.90
C ILE A 131 -1.88 -20.28 6.07
N SER A 132 -1.69 -19.09 6.62
CA SER A 132 -0.81 -18.06 6.05
C SER A 132 0.18 -17.56 7.09
N VAL A 133 1.45 -17.48 6.72
CA VAL A 133 2.45 -16.79 7.51
C VAL A 133 2.24 -15.28 7.31
N LYS A 134 2.11 -14.54 8.42
CA LYS A 134 1.92 -13.09 8.39
C LYS A 134 3.21 -12.32 8.59
N ASN A 135 4.11 -12.86 9.42
CA ASN A 135 5.43 -12.31 9.67
C ASN A 135 6.40 -13.45 9.97
N GLU A 136 7.59 -13.38 9.39
CA GLU A 136 8.74 -14.25 9.65
C GLU A 136 9.88 -13.50 10.37
N PHE A 137 9.69 -12.21 10.65
CA PHE A 137 10.64 -11.34 11.37
C PHE A 137 12.06 -11.42 10.78
N THR A 138 12.14 -11.54 9.46
CA THR A 138 13.38 -11.50 8.70
C THR A 138 13.88 -10.05 8.57
N ASN A 139 15.14 -9.89 8.18
CA ASN A 139 15.72 -8.56 7.97
C ASN A 139 14.93 -7.73 6.95
N ASP A 140 14.39 -8.38 5.91
CA ASP A 140 13.60 -7.73 4.86
C ASP A 140 12.28 -7.15 5.42
N GLU A 141 11.70 -7.81 6.43
CA GLU A 141 10.47 -7.37 7.11
C GLU A 141 10.70 -6.26 8.14
N SER A 142 11.95 -5.92 8.49
CA SER A 142 12.23 -4.82 9.45
C SER A 142 11.60 -3.49 9.02
N ASN A 143 11.47 -3.28 7.71
CA ASN A 143 10.84 -2.10 7.12
C ASN A 143 9.33 -2.00 7.40
N ASP A 144 8.67 -3.10 7.78
CA ASP A 144 7.26 -3.11 8.14
C ASP A 144 7.00 -2.57 9.56
N PHE A 145 8.06 -2.32 10.32
CA PHE A 145 8.01 -1.77 11.68
C PHE A 145 8.61 -0.37 11.76
N ASN A 146 8.21 0.37 12.79
CA ASN A 146 8.83 1.65 13.12
C ASN A 146 10.32 1.44 13.44
N ASP A 147 11.16 2.36 12.94
CA ASP A 147 12.61 2.27 13.10
C ASP A 147 12.97 2.20 14.59
N ASN A 148 13.79 1.22 14.94
CA ASN A 148 14.22 0.96 16.29
C ASN A 148 15.62 0.34 16.27
N ARG A 149 16.64 1.18 16.47
CA ARG A 149 18.07 0.82 16.44
C ARG A 149 18.51 -0.18 17.51
N MET A 150 17.61 -0.59 18.38
CA MET A 150 17.86 -1.55 19.47
C MET A 150 17.17 -2.88 19.22
N MET A 151 16.54 -3.04 18.05
CA MET A 151 15.94 -4.28 17.59
C MET A 151 16.77 -4.83 16.43
N THR A 152 16.99 -6.14 16.45
CA THR A 152 17.64 -6.89 15.37
C THR A 152 16.63 -7.83 14.74
N PHE A 153 16.75 -8.02 13.43
CA PHE A 153 15.93 -8.89 12.60
C PHE A 153 16.85 -9.83 11.80
N ASP A 154 17.08 -11.03 12.31
CA ASP A 154 18.02 -12.00 11.72
C ASP A 154 17.33 -13.34 11.35
N GLY A 155 16.04 -13.27 11.05
CA GLY A 155 15.14 -14.43 11.03
C GLY A 155 14.37 -14.58 12.34
N LYS A 156 14.72 -13.78 13.35
CA LYS A 156 13.92 -13.49 14.53
C LYS A 156 14.02 -12.01 14.86
N ALA A 157 13.00 -11.48 15.53
CA ALA A 157 13.06 -10.18 16.16
C ALA A 157 13.49 -10.31 17.62
N HIS A 158 14.53 -9.59 18.03
CA HIS A 158 15.00 -9.55 19.42
C HIS A 158 15.72 -8.23 19.72
N LEU A 159 16.04 -7.97 20.99
CA LEU A 159 16.85 -6.81 21.37
C LEU A 159 18.31 -7.02 20.94
N GLU A 160 18.92 -6.00 20.33
CA GLU A 160 20.37 -5.98 20.08
C GLU A 160 21.11 -5.85 21.40
N THR A 161 22.06 -6.73 21.65
CA THR A 161 22.85 -6.76 22.90
C THR A 161 24.33 -6.49 22.67
N ASN A 162 24.78 -6.53 21.43
CA ASN A 162 26.13 -6.21 21.00
C ASN A 162 26.09 -4.97 20.10
N HIS A 163 26.49 -3.83 20.64
CA HIS A 163 26.53 -2.57 19.91
C HIS A 163 27.94 -2.27 19.46
N ILE A 164 28.14 -2.19 18.15
CA ILE A 164 29.44 -1.89 17.55
C ILE A 164 29.55 -0.38 17.31
N SER A 165 30.67 0.19 17.69
CA SER A 165 31.01 1.60 17.44
C SER A 165 32.43 1.69 16.92
N ASP A 166 32.62 2.51 15.90
CA ASP A 166 33.94 2.74 15.32
C ASP A 166 34.71 3.70 16.24
N PHE A 167 35.97 3.39 16.51
CA PHE A 167 36.82 4.33 17.22
C PHE A 167 37.24 5.49 16.29
N GLU A 168 37.29 6.68 16.87
CA GLU A 168 37.89 7.85 16.25
C GLU A 168 39.34 7.99 16.68
N VAL A 169 40.26 8.09 15.72
CA VAL A 169 41.68 8.36 16.00
C VAL A 169 41.81 9.83 16.38
N ILE A 170 42.17 10.09 17.64
CA ILE A 170 42.42 11.45 18.13
C ILE A 170 43.88 11.85 17.91
N ARG A 171 44.80 10.89 18.03
CA ARG A 171 46.22 11.13 17.88
C ARG A 171 46.92 9.91 17.31
N ASP A 172 47.80 10.16 16.35
CA ASP A 172 48.68 9.15 15.79
C ASP A 172 50.13 9.62 15.87
N ALA A 173 50.97 8.85 16.54
CA ALA A 173 52.39 9.15 16.78
C ALA A 173 53.25 7.91 16.49
N GLU A 174 54.55 8.11 16.25
CA GLU A 174 55.45 7.00 15.86
C GLU A 174 55.50 5.84 16.87
N SER A 175 55.15 6.07 18.14
CA SER A 175 55.19 5.05 19.20
C SER A 175 53.82 4.64 19.75
N PHE A 176 52.73 5.33 19.38
CA PHE A 176 51.38 5.00 19.83
C PHE A 176 50.29 5.68 19.00
N THR A 177 49.11 5.07 19.00
CA THR A 177 47.87 5.65 18.46
C THR A 177 46.84 5.73 19.60
N GLU A 178 46.11 6.85 19.66
CA GLU A 178 45.09 7.15 20.67
C GLU A 178 43.72 7.21 20.02
N TYR A 179 42.77 6.49 20.61
CA TYR A 179 41.42 6.31 20.10
C TYR A 179 40.38 6.85 21.10
N SER A 180 39.23 7.27 20.58
CA SER A 180 38.07 7.66 21.39
C SER A 180 36.77 7.15 20.79
N VAL A 181 35.79 6.91 21.65
CA VAL A 181 34.45 6.48 21.27
C VAL A 181 33.45 6.95 22.32
N ASP A 182 32.31 7.45 21.86
CA ASP A 182 31.21 7.88 22.73
C ASP A 182 30.19 6.75 22.91
N VAL A 183 29.87 6.43 24.17
CA VAL A 183 28.85 5.43 24.52
C VAL A 183 27.68 6.12 25.24
N ASP A 184 26.52 6.19 24.59
CA ASP A 184 25.31 6.77 25.19
C ASP A 184 24.65 5.82 26.19
N LYS A 185 25.01 5.98 27.46
CA LYS A 185 24.47 5.18 28.57
C LYS A 185 22.95 5.30 28.75
N ARG A 186 22.30 6.33 28.19
CA ARG A 186 20.84 6.52 28.31
C ARG A 186 20.05 5.49 27.51
N LEU A 187 20.72 4.72 26.65
CA LEU A 187 20.09 3.69 25.82
C LEU A 187 19.97 2.34 26.53
N PHE A 188 20.74 2.13 27.61
CA PHE A 188 20.93 0.83 28.25
C PHE A 188 20.48 0.84 29.71
N LYS A 189 19.80 -0.24 30.13
CA LYS A 189 19.57 -0.53 31.55
C LYS A 189 20.89 -0.84 32.26
N LYS A 190 21.74 -1.61 31.60
CA LYS A 190 23.01 -2.10 32.14
C LYS A 190 24.01 -2.36 31.02
N ILE A 191 25.26 -1.98 31.24
CA ILE A 191 26.40 -2.37 30.38
C ILE A 191 27.14 -3.48 31.11
N GLU A 192 27.31 -4.63 30.46
CA GLU A 192 28.01 -5.80 31.02
C GLU A 192 29.51 -5.74 30.76
N GLY A 193 29.92 -5.14 29.64
CA GLY A 193 31.33 -5.01 29.34
C GLY A 193 31.62 -4.42 27.97
N PHE A 194 32.92 -4.33 27.72
CA PHE A 194 33.51 -3.79 26.51
C PHE A 194 34.53 -4.77 25.95
N GLU A 195 34.54 -4.94 24.64
CA GLU A 195 35.51 -5.74 23.91
C GLU A 195 35.98 -4.93 22.71
N THR A 196 37.29 -4.77 22.54
CA THR A 196 37.87 -4.10 21.37
C THR A 196 38.27 -5.15 20.33
N PHE A 197 38.15 -4.81 19.05
CA PHE A 197 38.54 -5.68 17.94
C PHE A 197 38.84 -4.88 16.68
N GLU A 198 39.66 -5.44 15.81
CA GLU A 198 39.97 -4.87 14.50
C GLU A 198 39.00 -5.41 13.43
N ASP A 199 38.44 -4.51 12.61
CA ASP A 199 37.69 -4.85 11.39
C ASP A 199 38.36 -4.17 10.19
N GLY A 200 39.23 -4.95 9.52
CA GLY A 200 40.09 -4.45 8.46
C GLY A 200 41.20 -3.55 9.02
N VAL A 201 41.06 -2.24 8.82
CA VAL A 201 42.02 -1.21 9.31
C VAL A 201 41.40 -0.29 10.36
N ILE A 202 40.17 -0.58 10.79
CA ILE A 202 39.42 0.23 11.76
C ILE A 202 39.35 -0.54 13.08
N GLU A 203 39.84 0.06 14.15
CA GLU A 203 39.61 -0.44 15.52
C GLU A 203 38.16 -0.15 15.90
N LYS A 204 37.47 -1.12 16.49
CA LYS A 204 36.08 -1.01 16.90
C LYS A 204 35.88 -1.39 18.36
N LEU A 205 34.90 -0.76 19.00
CA LEU A 205 34.41 -1.11 20.33
C LEU A 205 33.10 -1.88 20.19
N LYS A 206 33.07 -3.11 20.70
CA LYS A 206 31.83 -3.85 20.98
C LYS A 206 31.41 -3.57 22.42
N THR A 207 30.26 -2.93 22.57
CA THR A 207 29.61 -2.72 23.87
C THR A 207 28.56 -3.80 24.08
N LYS A 208 28.78 -4.68 25.07
CA LYS A 208 27.80 -5.69 25.47
C LYS A 208 26.88 -5.09 26.53
N ALA A 209 25.61 -4.88 26.19
CA ALA A 209 24.67 -4.17 27.05
C ALA A 209 23.24 -4.69 26.92
N ILE A 210 22.44 -4.41 27.94
CA ILE A 210 20.99 -4.67 27.97
C ILE A 210 20.29 -3.36 27.65
N PRO A 211 19.62 -3.22 26.48
CA PRO A 211 18.83 -2.04 26.17
C PRO A 211 17.68 -1.83 27.15
N PHE A 212 17.21 -0.58 27.26
CA PHE A 212 15.86 -0.34 27.80
C PHE A 212 14.81 -1.05 26.94
N ASP A 213 13.67 -1.37 27.54
CA ASP A 213 12.58 -2.08 26.87
C ASP A 213 12.14 -1.35 25.59
N ARG A 214 11.71 -2.14 24.61
CA ARG A 214 11.35 -1.64 23.29
C ARG A 214 9.98 -2.16 22.89
N LEU A 215 9.14 -1.23 22.44
CA LEU A 215 7.94 -1.56 21.70
C LEU A 215 8.28 -1.65 20.22
N LEU A 216 8.09 -2.83 19.66
CA LEU A 216 8.11 -3.06 18.23
C LEU A 216 6.69 -2.84 17.69
N ILE A 217 6.51 -1.78 16.91
CA ILE A 217 5.20 -1.33 16.44
C ILE A 217 5.20 -1.38 14.90
N PRO A 218 4.27 -2.13 14.28
CA PRO A 218 4.13 -2.13 12.83
C PRO A 218 3.79 -0.75 12.28
N LYS A 219 4.17 -0.46 11.03
CA LYS A 219 3.77 0.74 10.29
C LYS A 219 2.37 0.61 9.70
N GLY A 220 2.01 -0.59 9.24
CA GLY A 220 0.71 -0.89 8.63
C GLY A 220 -0.17 -1.87 9.42
N ASP A 221 -1.35 -2.12 8.88
CA ASP A 221 -2.26 -3.18 9.33
C ASP A 221 -2.13 -4.41 8.43
N MET A 222 -2.32 -5.59 9.00
CA MET A 222 -2.54 -6.81 8.22
C MET A 222 -3.90 -6.71 7.56
N ASN A 223 -3.92 -6.92 6.24
CA ASN A 223 -5.14 -6.98 5.46
C ASN A 223 -5.77 -8.38 5.59
N LEU A 224 -7.02 -8.42 6.05
CA LEU A 224 -7.81 -9.64 6.23
C LEU A 224 -9.08 -9.60 5.37
N SER A 225 -9.10 -8.83 4.28
CA SER A 225 -10.28 -8.69 3.40
C SER A 225 -10.72 -10.00 2.76
N ASN A 226 -9.80 -10.96 2.61
CA ASN A 226 -10.08 -12.28 2.08
C ASN A 226 -10.40 -13.32 3.16
N VAL A 227 -10.42 -12.92 4.43
CA VAL A 227 -10.71 -13.79 5.57
C VAL A 227 -12.20 -13.70 5.89
N ASP A 228 -12.90 -14.82 5.86
CA ASP A 228 -14.28 -14.95 6.32
C ASP A 228 -14.31 -15.18 7.84
N HIS A 229 -13.67 -16.25 8.30
CA HIS A 229 -13.59 -16.68 9.71
C HIS A 229 -12.14 -16.92 10.13
N ILE A 230 -11.74 -16.46 11.31
CA ILE A 230 -10.40 -16.67 11.87
C ILE A 230 -10.42 -17.86 12.84
N ASP A 231 -9.57 -18.85 12.63
CA ASP A 231 -9.42 -19.95 13.59
C ASP A 231 -8.48 -19.55 14.72
N TYR A 232 -7.29 -19.05 14.36
CA TYR A 232 -6.33 -18.56 15.33
C TYR A 232 -5.27 -17.63 14.70
N PHE A 233 -4.68 -16.81 15.57
CA PHE A 233 -3.31 -16.32 15.38
C PHE A 233 -2.38 -17.10 16.30
N ARG A 234 -1.22 -17.51 15.79
CA ARG A 234 -0.23 -18.26 16.56
C ARG A 234 1.14 -17.61 16.44
N LEU A 235 1.67 -17.19 17.58
CA LEU A 235 3.00 -16.62 17.71
C LEU A 235 3.99 -17.71 18.15
N THR A 236 5.02 -17.92 17.34
CA THR A 236 6.20 -18.71 17.71
C THR A 236 7.24 -17.74 18.25
N ALA A 237 7.54 -17.84 19.54
CA ALA A 237 8.45 -16.95 20.25
C ALA A 237 9.02 -17.66 21.48
N ASN A 238 10.20 -17.24 21.92
CA ASN A 238 10.84 -17.68 23.16
C ASN A 238 11.00 -16.49 24.11
N GLY A 239 10.74 -16.70 25.39
CA GLY A 239 10.89 -15.67 26.41
C GLY A 239 9.70 -15.59 27.36
N ASN A 240 9.93 -15.01 28.53
CA ASN A 240 8.91 -14.83 29.56
C ASN A 240 8.43 -13.37 29.65
N ASN A 241 9.20 -12.44 29.09
CA ASN A 241 8.99 -11.01 29.22
C ASN A 241 8.35 -10.36 28.00
N ILE A 242 8.24 -11.09 26.87
CA ILE A 242 7.47 -10.64 25.72
C ILE A 242 6.01 -10.36 26.10
N ARG A 243 5.51 -9.20 25.68
CA ARG A 243 4.08 -8.85 25.78
C ARG A 243 3.52 -8.46 24.43
N ILE A 244 2.28 -8.88 24.16
CA ILE A 244 1.58 -8.64 22.92
C ILE A 244 0.34 -7.80 23.17
N VAL A 245 0.11 -6.82 22.30
CA VAL A 245 -1.12 -6.03 22.22
C VAL A 245 -1.55 -5.91 20.77
N CYS A 246 -2.85 -5.72 20.53
CA CYS A 246 -3.40 -5.65 19.19
C CYS A 246 -4.27 -4.40 18.98
N SER A 247 -4.42 -4.00 17.72
CA SER A 247 -5.33 -2.92 17.32
C SER A 247 -6.08 -3.31 16.06
N VAL A 248 -7.36 -2.92 15.97
CA VAL A 248 -8.27 -3.17 14.82
C VAL A 248 -8.73 -1.87 14.15
N ASP A 249 -8.17 -0.74 14.57
CA ASP A 249 -8.53 0.61 14.13
C ASP A 249 -7.31 1.40 13.65
N SER A 250 -6.32 0.69 13.07
CA SER A 250 -5.09 1.28 12.53
C SER A 250 -4.19 1.95 13.56
N GLY A 251 -4.21 1.46 14.80
CA GLY A 251 -3.37 1.92 15.90
C GLY A 251 -3.93 3.10 16.68
N ASN A 252 -5.20 3.49 16.47
CA ASN A 252 -5.84 4.55 17.25
C ASN A 252 -6.12 4.09 18.69
N THR A 253 -6.55 2.84 18.87
CA THR A 253 -6.73 2.20 20.17
C THR A 253 -6.07 0.83 20.19
N TRP A 254 -5.58 0.44 21.37
CA TRP A 254 -4.88 -0.82 21.59
C TRP A 254 -5.60 -1.66 22.63
N LYS A 255 -5.56 -2.97 22.44
CA LYS A 255 -6.28 -3.95 23.24
C LYS A 255 -5.37 -5.08 23.69
N THR A 256 -5.72 -5.63 24.85
CA THR A 256 -5.16 -6.84 25.46
C THR A 256 -6.30 -7.80 25.78
N PHE A 257 -6.03 -9.08 25.86
CA PHE A 257 -7.01 -10.09 26.25
C PHE A 257 -6.77 -10.54 27.69
N SER A 258 -7.75 -10.31 28.56
CA SER A 258 -7.66 -10.66 29.97
C SER A 258 -9.04 -11.00 30.52
N GLY A 259 -9.13 -12.09 31.29
CA GLY A 259 -10.39 -12.55 31.88
C GLY A 259 -11.47 -12.82 30.82
N GLU A 260 -11.09 -13.44 29.71
CA GLU A 260 -11.97 -13.78 28.57
C GLU A 260 -12.60 -12.55 27.88
N LYS A 261 -11.96 -11.38 27.96
CA LYS A 261 -12.47 -10.14 27.36
C LYS A 261 -11.34 -9.29 26.78
N TRP A 262 -11.69 -8.53 25.75
CA TRP A 262 -10.85 -7.49 25.19
C TRP A 262 -10.92 -6.23 26.03
N VAL A 263 -9.78 -5.84 26.61
CA VAL A 263 -9.64 -4.65 27.46
C VAL A 263 -8.71 -3.66 26.79
N ASN A 264 -8.98 -2.37 26.93
CA ASN A 264 -8.11 -1.33 26.38
C ASN A 264 -6.81 -1.24 27.18
N VAL A 265 -5.72 -0.95 26.49
CA VAL A 265 -4.38 -0.72 27.05
C VAL A 265 -3.74 0.45 26.31
N ASN A 266 -2.96 1.27 27.01
CA ASN A 266 -2.22 2.33 26.35
C ASN A 266 -0.95 1.75 25.73
N LEU A 267 -0.62 2.18 24.51
CA LEU A 267 0.60 1.77 23.83
C LEU A 267 1.83 2.53 24.38
N ASN A 268 2.21 2.22 25.61
CA ASN A 268 3.48 2.63 26.21
C ASN A 268 4.10 1.46 26.96
N VAL A 269 5.41 1.55 27.18
CA VAL A 269 6.20 0.47 27.75
C VAL A 269 5.66 -0.01 29.10
N ASP A 270 5.32 0.90 30.02
CA ASP A 270 4.92 0.53 31.37
C ASP A 270 3.55 -0.15 31.43
N ASP A 271 2.58 0.38 30.68
CA ASP A 271 1.22 -0.17 30.63
C ASP A 271 1.21 -1.53 29.91
N VAL A 272 1.92 -1.65 28.78
CA VAL A 272 2.03 -2.92 28.05
C VAL A 272 2.79 -3.97 28.86
N ARG A 273 3.84 -3.60 29.61
CA ARG A 273 4.56 -4.54 30.48
C ARG A 273 3.64 -5.17 31.53
N LYS A 274 2.76 -4.35 32.10
CA LYS A 274 1.85 -4.76 33.17
C LYS A 274 0.62 -5.51 32.66
N ASN A 275 0.03 -5.04 31.56
CA ASN A 275 -1.30 -5.45 31.13
C ASN A 275 -1.33 -6.17 29.77
N GLY A 276 -0.23 -6.20 29.03
CA GLY A 276 -0.15 -6.92 27.75
C GLY A 276 -0.26 -8.44 27.92
N MET A 277 -0.62 -9.13 26.85
CA MET A 277 -0.74 -10.60 26.85
C MET A 277 0.66 -11.22 26.84
N ASN A 278 0.90 -12.25 27.62
CA ASN A 278 2.07 -13.10 27.39
C ASN A 278 1.82 -14.05 26.20
N ILE A 279 2.87 -14.75 25.75
CA ILE A 279 2.80 -15.65 24.58
C ILE A 279 1.76 -16.76 24.78
N ALA A 280 1.69 -17.35 25.97
CA ALA A 280 0.76 -18.43 26.27
C ALA A 280 -0.69 -17.95 26.22
N THR A 281 -0.99 -16.78 26.81
CA THR A 281 -2.30 -16.15 26.74
C THR A 281 -2.68 -15.86 25.29
N PHE A 282 -1.79 -15.26 24.50
CA PHE A 282 -2.04 -14.93 23.10
C PHE A 282 -2.39 -16.17 22.26
N ASN A 283 -1.59 -17.23 22.39
CA ASN A 283 -1.79 -18.49 21.65
C ASN A 283 -2.98 -19.33 22.14
N ALA A 284 -3.57 -18.99 23.28
CA ALA A 284 -4.74 -19.68 23.84
C ALA A 284 -6.08 -19.01 23.46
N ILE A 285 -6.06 -17.85 22.78
CA ILE A 285 -7.27 -17.17 22.34
C ILE A 285 -7.92 -17.99 21.23
N ASN A 286 -9.17 -18.39 21.44
CA ASN A 286 -9.94 -19.15 20.47
C ASN A 286 -10.57 -18.27 19.37
N ASP A 287 -11.12 -18.93 18.36
CA ASP A 287 -11.78 -18.34 17.21
C ASP A 287 -12.91 -17.36 17.59
N VAL A 288 -13.72 -17.70 18.60
CA VAL A 288 -14.85 -16.86 19.06
C VAL A 288 -14.36 -15.44 19.39
N PHE A 289 -13.30 -15.32 20.19
CA PHE A 289 -12.79 -14.02 20.61
C PHE A 289 -12.07 -13.26 19.49
N TRP A 290 -11.38 -13.96 18.58
CA TRP A 290 -10.76 -13.31 17.42
C TRP A 290 -11.80 -12.71 16.48
N ASN A 291 -12.87 -13.45 16.17
CA ASN A 291 -13.90 -12.97 15.26
C ASN A 291 -14.81 -11.90 15.90
N GLU A 292 -14.97 -11.89 17.23
CA GLU A 292 -15.61 -10.75 17.94
C GLU A 292 -14.80 -9.46 17.77
N LEU A 293 -13.47 -9.55 17.85
CA LEU A 293 -12.58 -8.39 17.76
C LEU A 293 -12.44 -7.86 16.33
N VAL A 294 -12.22 -8.75 15.35
CA VAL A 294 -11.77 -8.40 13.99
C VAL A 294 -12.96 -8.23 13.04
N THR A 295 -13.79 -7.23 13.30
CA THR A 295 -14.96 -6.91 12.45
C THR A 295 -14.61 -6.07 11.23
N THR A 296 -13.51 -5.32 11.29
CA THR A 296 -13.08 -4.36 10.25
C THR A 296 -12.18 -4.97 9.18
N LYS A 297 -11.96 -6.30 9.22
CA LYS A 297 -11.08 -7.05 8.31
C LYS A 297 -9.64 -6.49 8.24
N LYS A 298 -9.18 -5.93 9.36
CA LYS A 298 -7.80 -5.46 9.56
C LYS A 298 -7.40 -5.65 11.02
N ILE A 299 -6.14 -5.95 11.25
CA ILE A 299 -5.56 -6.05 12.59
C ILE A 299 -4.06 -5.74 12.54
N ARG A 300 -3.50 -5.30 13.66
CA ARG A 300 -2.05 -5.18 13.84
C ARG A 300 -1.65 -5.62 15.23
N PHE A 301 -0.43 -6.11 15.38
CA PHE A 301 0.14 -6.56 16.65
C PHE A 301 1.41 -5.77 16.96
N ALA A 302 1.50 -5.22 18.16
CA ALA A 302 2.73 -4.65 18.69
C ALA A 302 3.28 -5.55 19.80
N TYR A 303 4.60 -5.56 19.90
CA TYR A 303 5.33 -6.49 20.75
C TYR A 303 6.25 -5.69 21.67
N LEU A 304 6.14 -5.89 22.97
CA LEU A 304 7.10 -5.38 23.93
C LEU A 304 8.19 -6.42 24.12
N PHE A 305 9.43 -6.01 23.90
CA PHE A 305 10.62 -6.75 24.27
C PHE A 305 11.21 -6.16 25.56
N SER A 306 11.46 -7.04 26.53
CA SER A 306 12.06 -6.68 27.82
C SER A 306 13.03 -7.78 28.23
N MET A 307 14.18 -7.38 28.74
CA MET A 307 15.24 -8.26 29.20
C MET A 307 15.81 -7.70 30.51
N ASP A 308 16.06 -8.56 31.49
CA ASP A 308 16.65 -8.17 32.77
C ASP A 308 18.07 -8.71 32.93
N ASN A 309 18.40 -9.79 32.22
CA ASN A 309 19.74 -10.36 32.14
C ASN A 309 20.16 -10.59 30.68
N ILE A 310 21.42 -10.33 30.37
CA ILE A 310 22.02 -10.53 29.04
C ILE A 310 21.96 -11.98 28.53
N THR A 311 21.69 -12.94 29.41
CA THR A 311 21.50 -14.36 29.05
C THR A 311 20.05 -14.74 28.81
N ASP A 312 19.09 -13.83 29.03
CA ASP A 312 17.69 -14.09 28.73
C ASP A 312 17.53 -14.26 27.22
N ILE A 313 16.67 -15.19 26.81
CA ILE A 313 16.32 -15.41 25.40
C ILE A 313 14.91 -14.88 25.21
N GLU A 314 14.80 -13.68 24.64
CA GLU A 314 13.55 -12.96 24.40
C GLU A 314 13.47 -12.60 22.91
N GLU A 315 12.91 -13.50 22.12
CA GLU A 315 12.91 -13.47 20.66
C GLU A 315 11.55 -13.89 20.09
N ILE A 316 11.15 -13.28 18.97
CA ILE A 316 9.96 -13.64 18.20
C ILE A 316 10.41 -14.17 16.84
N ASP A 317 9.89 -15.33 16.45
CA ASP A 317 10.27 -16.02 15.21
C ASP A 317 9.19 -15.83 14.13
N LYS A 318 7.93 -16.15 14.45
CA LYS A 318 6.89 -16.22 13.41
C LYS A 318 5.50 -15.93 13.94
N LEU A 319 4.67 -15.29 13.12
CA LEU A 319 3.23 -15.16 13.33
C LEU A 319 2.47 -15.87 12.21
N ASP A 320 1.71 -16.90 12.56
CA ASP A 320 0.82 -17.61 11.66
C ASP A 320 -0.64 -17.18 11.87
N LEU A 321 -1.41 -17.11 10.79
CA LEU A 321 -2.88 -17.01 10.79
C LEU A 321 -3.45 -18.27 10.13
N GLN A 322 -4.35 -18.96 10.83
CA GLN A 322 -5.25 -19.94 10.21
C GLN A 322 -6.66 -19.35 10.08
N TYR A 323 -7.27 -19.51 8.91
CA TYR A 323 -8.55 -18.90 8.59
C TYR A 323 -9.32 -19.60 7.47
N ASP A 324 -10.63 -19.39 7.46
CA ASP A 324 -11.48 -19.66 6.30
C ASP A 324 -11.56 -18.43 5.42
N GLY A 325 -11.33 -18.60 4.12
CA GLY A 325 -11.36 -17.52 3.14
C GLY A 325 -12.73 -17.30 2.52
N VAL A 326 -12.97 -16.09 2.02
CA VAL A 326 -14.07 -15.82 1.09
C VAL A 326 -13.70 -16.34 -0.31
N GLY A 327 -14.67 -16.90 -1.04
CA GLY A 327 -14.46 -17.31 -2.43
C GLY A 327 -13.92 -16.16 -3.30
N ARG A 328 -13.12 -16.48 -4.31
CA ARG A 328 -12.35 -15.51 -5.11
C ARG A 328 -12.72 -15.56 -6.59
N TRP A 329 -12.61 -14.45 -7.29
CA TRP A 329 -12.71 -14.43 -8.75
C TRP A 329 -11.36 -14.80 -9.35
N LYS A 330 -11.30 -15.95 -10.02
CA LYS A 330 -10.08 -16.47 -10.65
C LYS A 330 -10.20 -16.38 -12.17
N GLN A 331 -9.18 -15.87 -12.84
CA GLN A 331 -9.11 -15.91 -14.30
C GLN A 331 -9.23 -17.36 -14.77
N VAL A 332 -10.18 -17.58 -15.68
CA VAL A 332 -10.38 -18.87 -16.32
C VAL A 332 -9.24 -19.09 -17.31
N LYS A 333 -8.71 -20.32 -17.34
CA LYS A 333 -7.70 -20.70 -18.33
C LYS A 333 -8.30 -20.64 -19.73
N GLU A 334 -7.51 -20.20 -20.70
CA GLU A 334 -7.97 -19.92 -22.07
C GLU A 334 -8.45 -21.17 -22.82
N ASP A 335 -8.04 -22.36 -22.41
CA ASP A 335 -8.52 -23.64 -22.95
C ASP A 335 -9.97 -23.98 -22.50
N LEU A 336 -10.45 -23.34 -21.44
CA LEU A 336 -11.79 -23.57 -20.87
C LEU A 336 -12.85 -22.59 -21.39
N TYR A 337 -12.49 -21.66 -22.27
CA TYR A 337 -13.49 -20.82 -22.94
C TYR A 337 -13.04 -20.42 -24.35
N GLU A 338 -14.00 -20.04 -25.19
CA GLU A 338 -13.72 -19.57 -26.54
C GLU A 338 -14.44 -18.24 -26.78
N VAL A 339 -13.78 -17.33 -27.49
CA VAL A 339 -14.29 -15.98 -27.76
C VAL A 339 -14.49 -15.85 -29.26
N ILE A 340 -15.73 -15.65 -29.68
CA ILE A 340 -16.14 -15.66 -31.09
C ILE A 340 -16.86 -14.35 -31.41
N TYR A 341 -16.29 -13.53 -32.28
CA TYR A 341 -17.01 -12.41 -32.89
C TYR A 341 -17.89 -12.94 -34.02
N ALA A 342 -19.09 -13.42 -33.69
CA ALA A 342 -20.03 -13.98 -34.65
C ALA A 342 -20.51 -12.96 -35.69
N SER A 343 -20.51 -11.67 -35.34
CA SER A 343 -20.68 -10.56 -36.27
C SER A 343 -20.14 -9.26 -35.66
N ASN A 344 -20.19 -8.17 -36.43
CA ASN A 344 -19.89 -6.82 -35.94
C ASN A 344 -20.81 -6.37 -34.78
N THR A 345 -21.94 -7.07 -34.56
CA THR A 345 -22.91 -6.73 -33.53
C THR A 345 -23.07 -7.79 -32.43
N LEU A 346 -22.33 -8.91 -32.52
CA LEU A 346 -22.48 -10.03 -31.59
C LEU A 346 -21.14 -10.67 -31.26
N LEU A 347 -20.80 -10.61 -29.98
CA LEU A 347 -19.72 -11.37 -29.35
C LEU A 347 -20.32 -12.58 -28.62
N GLN A 348 -19.76 -13.75 -28.83
CA GLN A 348 -20.13 -14.97 -28.13
C GLN A 348 -18.95 -15.44 -27.29
N VAL A 349 -19.23 -15.80 -26.04
CA VAL A 349 -18.26 -16.46 -25.17
C VAL A 349 -18.77 -17.86 -24.85
N GLU A 350 -18.08 -18.87 -25.32
CA GLU A 350 -18.42 -20.27 -25.09
C GLU A 350 -17.68 -20.77 -23.86
N CYS A 351 -18.38 -20.95 -22.74
CA CYS A 351 -17.79 -21.44 -21.49
C CYS A 351 -17.85 -22.97 -21.43
N LYS A 352 -16.69 -23.62 -21.40
CA LYS A 352 -16.53 -25.10 -21.32
C LYS A 352 -16.52 -25.63 -19.88
N PHE A 353 -17.08 -24.85 -18.95
CA PHE A 353 -17.11 -25.12 -17.52
C PHE A 353 -18.40 -24.58 -16.89
N SER A 354 -18.63 -24.94 -15.63
CA SER A 354 -19.78 -24.48 -14.85
C SER A 354 -19.35 -23.61 -13.66
N GLY A 355 -20.24 -22.73 -13.19
CA GLY A 355 -20.02 -21.84 -12.04
C GLY A 355 -20.54 -20.41 -12.24
N ASP A 356 -20.20 -19.51 -11.32
CA ASP A 356 -20.46 -18.07 -11.50
C ASP A 356 -19.33 -17.43 -12.29
N ILE A 357 -19.66 -16.51 -13.20
CA ILE A 357 -18.69 -15.88 -14.09
C ILE A 357 -18.84 -14.35 -14.19
N LYS A 358 -17.71 -13.70 -14.47
CA LYS A 358 -17.63 -12.32 -14.97
C LYS A 358 -16.89 -12.31 -16.30
N ILE A 359 -17.38 -11.55 -17.27
CA ILE A 359 -16.73 -11.38 -18.58
C ILE A 359 -16.46 -9.90 -18.79
N ASN A 360 -15.19 -9.53 -18.91
CA ASN A 360 -14.75 -8.19 -19.29
C ASN A 360 -14.52 -8.17 -20.79
N TYR A 361 -15.05 -7.17 -21.51
CA TYR A 361 -15.02 -7.08 -22.97
C TYR A 361 -14.97 -5.63 -23.49
#